data_AF-A0A961DYB5-F1
#
_entry.id   AF-A0A961DYB5-F1
#
_cell.length_a   1.000
_cell.length_b   1.000
_cell.length_c   1.000
_cell.angle_alpha   90.00
_cell.angle_beta   90.00
_cell.angle_gamma   90.00
#
_symmetry.space_group_name_H-M   'P 1'
#
loop_
_entity.id
_entity.type
_entity.pdbx_description
1 polymer ?
#
loop_
_entity_poly.entity_id
_entity_poly.type
_entity_poly.pdbx_seq_one_letter_code
_entity_poly.pdbx_strand_id
1 'polypeptide(L)'
;MSVETTAEALLAEYLHRYLWADEDWLEVDEASATYWQARLAQTTTVELSSEGWAKWRIRTRIVEQVDDGADAREVCLMLNRYAAGWSFAYNADDHTVDAIAAAYAPPQWDTFLLRLSETAKLSAWMCDVIAERLAETLGGVPAFSHPADRSGLRGNYDGTYHYLETLRGRPEWLLDLTRYRFDAIEDIASVIAKFVSAPSESVQSEGQQLRIAVGPGLELAAGFHKHPIFGTGWRSSLVIDPRPVTEALADYVSAMTWALFDGPGTNLLGGWAPEAEGLTFQQWNTASEIRNQEQLDSYTGHSATDLWGFTSTLSDVMVLLSPRQPPQDGDSDAATDAAGRAEIVIAAISEQARPAVAERPEEGQAPADRRLLWLEHRQTLVVAAWFNPMGPTVTSTEVCALPDGTEYLVHFRRHPFAPHYRVVGALTPEGDDSQLLGEATNLLFGQSLPNVLALWNNPDADASEVPESLSDRIREIAAAGGKDLTAAAAWVERTKGNPWEFAAVDQSEAQRVTAAARDAAAAHPSPDSGFAAWWQQVSSFDNVAANFRFLPEAWDGSLNTQRAFGNLGNFDVGPLLVTYSDIGMPGS
;
A
#
# COMPACT_ATOMS: atom_id res chain seq x y z
N MET A 1 28.15 -24.15 -20.70
CA MET A 1 27.16 -25.14 -20.24
C MET A 1 26.15 -24.35 -19.45
N SER A 2 24.92 -24.17 -19.97
CA SER A 2 23.86 -23.53 -19.19
C SER A 2 23.57 -24.43 -18.00
N VAL A 3 23.53 -23.86 -16.79
CA VAL A 3 23.03 -24.59 -15.62
C VAL A 3 21.60 -25.00 -15.97
N GLU A 4 21.29 -26.28 -15.85
CA GLU A 4 19.94 -26.80 -16.09
C GLU A 4 19.06 -26.24 -14.96
N THR A 5 18.19 -25.29 -15.28
CA THR A 5 17.28 -24.66 -14.32
C THR A 5 16.26 -25.69 -13.85
N THR A 6 16.28 -26.04 -12.56
CA THR A 6 15.32 -26.97 -11.94
C THR A 6 14.28 -26.21 -11.12
N ALA A 7 13.14 -26.86 -10.82
CA ALA A 7 12.08 -26.24 -10.04
C ALA A 7 12.55 -25.94 -8.60
N GLU A 8 13.40 -26.80 -8.03
CA GLU A 8 13.99 -26.61 -6.70
C GLU A 8 14.94 -25.41 -6.69
N ALA A 9 15.74 -25.21 -7.74
CA ALA A 9 16.62 -24.05 -7.86
C ALA A 9 15.82 -22.74 -7.96
N LEU A 10 14.72 -22.75 -8.72
CA LEU A 10 13.82 -21.59 -8.83
C LEU A 10 13.10 -21.30 -7.52
N LEU A 11 12.65 -22.32 -6.80
CA LEU A 11 12.04 -22.17 -5.48
C LEU A 11 13.03 -21.57 -4.48
N ALA A 12 14.26 -22.09 -4.42
CA ALA A 12 15.30 -21.56 -3.53
C ALA A 12 15.62 -20.09 -3.84
N GLU A 13 15.72 -19.73 -5.13
CA GLU A 13 15.90 -18.35 -5.55
C GLU A 13 14.73 -17.46 -5.12
N TYR A 14 13.48 -17.91 -5.33
CA TYR A 14 12.29 -17.17 -4.94
C TYR A 14 12.26 -16.90 -3.42
N LEU A 15 12.47 -17.94 -2.61
CA LEU A 15 12.44 -17.86 -1.15
C LEU A 15 13.52 -16.91 -0.60
N HIS A 16 14.74 -16.99 -1.14
CA HIS A 16 15.87 -16.22 -0.63
C HIS A 16 15.91 -14.78 -1.17
N ARG A 17 15.69 -14.57 -2.48
CA ARG A 17 15.87 -13.24 -3.10
C ARG A 17 14.63 -12.37 -3.02
N TYR A 18 13.44 -12.97 -3.07
CA TYR A 18 12.18 -12.21 -3.14
C TYR A 18 11.38 -12.30 -1.85
N LEU A 19 11.14 -13.51 -1.32
CA LEU A 19 10.32 -13.67 -0.12
C LEU A 19 11.06 -13.26 1.16
N TRP A 20 12.39 -13.39 1.18
CA TRP A 20 13.25 -13.22 2.37
C TRP A 20 12.83 -14.14 3.51
N ALA A 21 12.57 -15.41 3.18
CA ALA A 21 12.10 -16.39 4.13
C ALA A 21 13.13 -16.64 5.25
N ASP A 22 12.66 -16.62 6.49
CA ASP A 22 13.44 -17.03 7.65
C ASP A 22 13.65 -18.56 7.63
N GLU A 23 14.91 -18.99 7.47
CA GLU A 23 15.29 -20.41 7.39
C GLU A 23 14.88 -21.20 8.64
N ASP A 24 14.78 -20.54 9.80
CA ASP A 24 14.35 -21.18 11.04
C ASP A 24 12.85 -21.55 11.05
N TRP A 25 12.05 -20.94 10.17
CA TRP A 25 10.60 -21.12 10.07
C TRP A 25 10.17 -21.53 8.67
N LEU A 26 11.03 -22.29 8.00
CA LEU A 26 10.86 -22.75 6.63
C LEU A 26 11.09 -24.26 6.56
N GLU A 27 10.13 -24.98 5.98
CA GLU A 27 10.28 -26.38 5.60
C GLU A 27 10.35 -26.47 4.08
N VAL A 28 11.31 -27.23 3.54
CA VAL A 28 11.48 -27.42 2.10
C VAL A 28 11.43 -28.91 1.78
N ASP A 29 10.60 -29.27 0.81
CA ASP A 29 10.47 -30.62 0.27
C ASP A 29 10.44 -30.54 -1.27
N GLU A 30 11.56 -30.91 -1.90
CA GLU A 30 11.77 -30.82 -3.35
C GLU A 30 11.41 -29.41 -3.90
N ALA A 31 10.44 -29.33 -4.80
CA ALA A 31 9.94 -28.10 -5.42
C ALA A 31 8.75 -27.49 -4.65
N SER A 32 8.60 -27.83 -3.37
CA SER A 32 7.65 -27.24 -2.43
C SER A 32 8.36 -26.70 -1.20
N ALA A 33 7.84 -25.60 -0.65
CA ALA A 33 8.25 -25.11 0.65
C ALA A 33 7.04 -24.59 1.42
N THR A 34 7.04 -24.77 2.73
CA THR A 34 6.07 -24.17 3.64
C THR A 34 6.78 -23.19 4.56
N TYR A 35 6.30 -21.95 4.56
CA TYR A 35 6.88 -20.84 5.30
C TYR A 35 5.89 -20.30 6.33
N TRP A 36 6.36 -20.04 7.54
CA TRP A 36 5.58 -19.45 8.63
C TRP A 36 6.07 -18.04 8.95
N GLN A 37 5.55 -17.06 8.20
CA GLN A 37 5.79 -15.64 8.49
C GLN A 37 5.25 -15.23 9.87
N ALA A 38 4.13 -15.83 10.27
CA ALA A 38 3.50 -15.70 11.58
C ALA A 38 2.94 -17.06 12.03
N ARG A 39 1.63 -17.18 12.33
CA ARG A 39 1.03 -18.40 12.90
C ARG A 39 0.42 -19.32 11.85
N LEU A 40 0.20 -18.85 10.63
CA LEU A 40 -0.32 -19.66 9.51
C LEU A 40 0.81 -20.16 8.61
N ALA A 41 0.61 -21.38 8.08
CA ALA A 41 1.46 -21.97 7.05
C ALA A 41 1.11 -21.37 5.68
N GLN A 42 2.13 -20.90 4.96
CA GLN A 42 2.04 -20.52 3.56
C GLN A 42 2.91 -21.46 2.73
N THR A 43 2.28 -22.29 1.91
CA THR A 43 2.97 -23.23 1.02
C THR A 43 3.19 -22.59 -0.35
N THR A 44 4.42 -22.66 -0.84
CA THR A 44 4.80 -22.33 -2.21
C THR A 44 5.18 -23.60 -2.96
N THR A 45 4.65 -23.82 -4.16
CA THR A 45 5.09 -24.89 -5.06
C THR A 45 5.55 -24.34 -6.40
N VAL A 46 6.51 -25.01 -7.02
CA VAL A 46 7.04 -24.66 -8.35
C VAL A 46 6.98 -25.87 -9.28
N GLU A 47 6.39 -25.69 -10.45
CA GLU A 47 6.35 -26.70 -11.51
C GLU A 47 6.95 -26.12 -12.79
N LEU A 48 7.81 -26.87 -13.47
CA LEU A 48 8.36 -26.51 -14.78
C LEU A 48 7.57 -27.17 -15.91
N SER A 49 7.16 -26.37 -16.88
CA SER A 49 6.53 -26.85 -18.09
C SER A 49 7.57 -27.39 -19.08
N SER A 50 7.12 -28.20 -20.04
CA SER A 50 7.97 -28.69 -21.14
C SER A 50 8.53 -27.58 -22.04
N GLU A 51 7.95 -26.37 -21.97
CA GLU A 51 8.37 -25.19 -22.73
C GLU A 51 9.38 -24.31 -21.96
N GLY A 52 9.76 -24.72 -20.75
CA GLY A 52 10.72 -23.99 -19.91
C GLY A 52 10.11 -22.82 -19.13
N TRP A 53 8.78 -22.74 -19.06
CA TRP A 53 8.08 -21.80 -18.18
C TRP A 53 7.89 -22.45 -16.81
N ALA A 54 7.73 -21.64 -15.77
CA ALA A 54 7.38 -22.16 -14.45
C ALA A 54 6.02 -21.64 -13.97
N LYS A 55 5.35 -22.49 -13.20
CA LYS A 55 4.13 -22.19 -12.47
C LYS A 55 4.51 -22.16 -10.99
N TRP A 56 4.40 -20.99 -10.38
CA TRP A 56 4.47 -20.81 -8.94
C TRP A 56 3.06 -20.74 -8.39
N ARG A 57 2.80 -21.48 -7.31
CA ARG A 57 1.52 -21.44 -6.58
C ARG A 57 1.80 -21.12 -5.13
N ILE A 58 1.00 -20.24 -4.56
CA ILE A 58 1.03 -19.88 -3.15
C ILE A 58 -0.33 -20.18 -2.55
N ARG A 59 -0.35 -20.91 -1.44
CA ARG A 59 -1.54 -21.25 -0.67
C ARG A 59 -1.29 -20.97 0.79
N THR A 60 -2.06 -20.08 1.37
CA THR A 60 -2.15 -19.89 2.82
C THR A 60 -3.47 -20.49 3.27
N ARG A 61 -3.44 -21.59 4.03
CA ARG A 61 -4.64 -22.13 4.64
C ARG A 61 -5.00 -21.28 5.85
N ILE A 62 -6.24 -20.82 5.93
CA ILE A 62 -6.67 -19.83 6.94
C ILE A 62 -7.56 -20.48 7.99
N VAL A 63 -8.56 -21.24 7.53
CA VAL A 63 -9.57 -21.89 8.38
C VAL A 63 -9.76 -23.33 7.92
N GLU A 64 -9.89 -24.24 8.87
CA GLU A 64 -10.21 -25.66 8.66
C GLU A 64 -11.56 -26.03 9.28
N GLN A 65 -12.07 -27.20 8.94
CA GLN A 65 -13.31 -27.76 9.51
C GLN A 65 -14.53 -26.89 9.23
N VAL A 66 -14.62 -26.37 8.00
CA VAL A 66 -15.75 -25.55 7.55
C VAL A 66 -16.82 -26.46 6.93
N ASP A 67 -17.90 -26.71 7.68
CA ASP A 67 -18.97 -27.62 7.27
C ASP A 67 -19.88 -27.01 6.19
N ASP A 68 -20.18 -25.71 6.29
CA ASP A 68 -21.05 -25.00 5.34
C ASP A 68 -20.23 -24.41 4.18
N GLY A 69 -20.06 -25.23 3.14
CA GLY A 69 -19.34 -24.82 1.94
C GLY A 69 -20.05 -23.78 1.08
N ALA A 70 -21.37 -23.59 1.22
CA ALA A 70 -22.11 -22.58 0.46
C ALA A 70 -21.85 -21.20 1.08
N ASP A 71 -22.04 -21.10 2.40
CA ASP A 71 -21.78 -19.89 3.17
C ASP A 71 -20.32 -19.41 3.02
N ALA A 72 -19.37 -20.35 3.11
CA ALA A 72 -17.95 -20.05 2.97
C ALA A 72 -17.60 -19.42 1.62
N ARG A 73 -18.24 -19.87 0.52
CA ARG A 73 -18.00 -19.31 -0.83
C ARG A 73 -18.57 -17.90 -0.96
N GLU A 74 -19.75 -17.64 -0.40
CA GLU A 74 -20.33 -16.30 -0.41
C GLU A 74 -19.47 -15.31 0.38
N VAL A 75 -19.01 -15.69 1.58
CA VAL A 75 -18.09 -14.86 2.38
C VAL A 75 -16.76 -14.64 1.66
N CYS A 76 -16.18 -15.68 1.05
CA CYS A 76 -14.95 -15.54 0.25
C CYS A 76 -15.12 -14.57 -0.93
N LEU A 77 -16.25 -14.65 -1.65
CA LEU A 77 -16.58 -13.74 -2.74
C LEU A 77 -16.66 -12.29 -2.26
N MET A 78 -17.19 -12.04 -1.05
CA MET A 78 -17.20 -10.69 -0.47
C MET A 78 -15.81 -10.25 0.00
N LEU A 79 -15.03 -11.13 0.62
CA LEU A 79 -13.68 -10.82 1.12
C LEU A 79 -12.70 -10.45 0.01
N ASN A 80 -12.87 -11.01 -1.19
CA ASN A 80 -12.02 -10.74 -2.36
C ASN A 80 -12.02 -9.27 -2.80
N ARG A 81 -12.97 -8.44 -2.36
CA ARG A 81 -12.91 -6.98 -2.57
C ARG A 81 -11.71 -6.32 -1.89
N TYR A 82 -11.14 -6.98 -0.88
CA TYR A 82 -10.02 -6.52 -0.06
C TYR A 82 -8.70 -7.22 -0.38
N ALA A 83 -8.69 -8.14 -1.36
CA ALA A 83 -7.48 -8.84 -1.77
C ALA A 83 -6.71 -8.03 -2.82
N ALA A 84 -5.37 -8.10 -2.76
CA ALA A 84 -4.48 -7.41 -3.69
C ALA A 84 -3.46 -8.40 -4.27
N GLY A 85 -3.92 -9.19 -5.24
CA GLY A 85 -3.09 -10.17 -5.95
C GLY A 85 -3.36 -11.64 -5.60
N TRP A 86 -4.30 -11.93 -4.70
CA TRP A 86 -4.74 -13.29 -4.36
C TRP A 86 -6.27 -13.40 -4.37
N SER A 87 -6.77 -14.62 -4.22
CA SER A 87 -8.18 -14.92 -3.98
C SER A 87 -8.35 -15.66 -2.65
N PHE A 88 -9.35 -15.28 -1.86
CA PHE A 88 -9.98 -16.15 -0.88
C PHE A 88 -10.89 -17.13 -1.61
N ALA A 89 -10.73 -18.42 -1.29
CA ALA A 89 -11.52 -19.49 -1.89
C ALA A 89 -11.77 -20.62 -0.88
N TYR A 90 -12.96 -21.20 -0.94
CA TYR A 90 -13.30 -22.41 -0.18
C TYR A 90 -12.86 -23.65 -0.96
N ASN A 91 -12.10 -24.52 -0.31
CA ASN A 91 -11.74 -25.84 -0.81
C ASN A 91 -12.73 -26.88 -0.27
N ALA A 92 -13.54 -27.45 -1.16
CA ALA A 92 -14.58 -28.42 -0.78
C ALA A 92 -14.03 -29.80 -0.40
N ASP A 93 -12.87 -30.19 -0.93
CA ASP A 93 -12.27 -31.50 -0.65
C ASP A 93 -11.64 -31.53 0.75
N ASP A 94 -11.01 -30.43 1.13
CA ASP A 94 -10.33 -30.28 2.42
C ASP A 94 -11.23 -29.68 3.52
N HIS A 95 -12.40 -29.13 3.16
CA HIS A 95 -13.25 -28.32 4.03
C HIS A 95 -12.51 -27.13 4.66
N THR A 96 -11.78 -26.38 3.82
CA THR A 96 -10.94 -25.25 4.25
C THR A 96 -11.26 -23.97 3.51
N VAL A 97 -10.91 -22.84 4.11
CA VAL A 97 -10.80 -21.55 3.41
C VAL A 97 -9.33 -21.18 3.29
N ASP A 98 -8.92 -20.89 2.06
CA ASP A 98 -7.55 -20.60 1.69
C ASP A 98 -7.44 -19.23 1.01
N ALA A 99 -6.30 -18.56 1.20
CA ALA A 99 -5.85 -17.50 0.30
C ALA A 99 -4.87 -18.10 -0.70
N ILE A 100 -5.19 -17.99 -1.99
CA ILE A 100 -4.44 -18.61 -3.08
C ILE A 100 -4.06 -17.60 -4.17
N ALA A 101 -2.85 -17.77 -4.70
CA ALA A 101 -2.33 -17.00 -5.82
C ALA A 101 -1.44 -17.90 -6.69
N ALA A 102 -1.35 -17.59 -7.98
CA ALA A 102 -0.50 -18.32 -8.90
C ALA A 102 0.04 -17.44 -10.02
N ALA A 103 1.29 -17.67 -10.40
CA ALA A 103 1.93 -17.06 -11.55
C ALA A 103 2.47 -18.14 -12.48
N TYR A 104 2.18 -18.03 -13.78
CA TYR A 104 2.77 -18.85 -14.84
C TYR A 104 3.55 -17.92 -15.77
N ALA A 105 4.88 -17.99 -15.69
CA ALA A 105 5.77 -17.07 -16.38
C ALA A 105 7.11 -17.71 -16.74
N PRO A 106 7.86 -17.14 -17.69
CA PRO A 106 9.26 -17.49 -17.90
C PRO A 106 10.10 -17.19 -16.65
N PRO A 107 10.98 -18.11 -16.20
CA PRO A 107 11.76 -17.93 -14.96
C PRO A 107 12.67 -16.70 -14.92
N GLN A 108 13.08 -16.20 -16.09
CA GLN A 108 13.90 -15.00 -16.22
C GLN A 108 13.12 -13.69 -15.99
N TRP A 109 11.80 -13.74 -15.80
CA TRP A 109 10.97 -12.56 -15.56
C TRP A 109 10.80 -12.31 -14.06
N ASP A 110 11.83 -11.70 -13.46
CA ASP A 110 11.87 -11.29 -12.05
C ASP A 110 10.68 -10.41 -11.61
N THR A 111 10.07 -9.63 -12.51
CA THR A 111 8.86 -8.83 -12.24
C THR A 111 7.69 -9.69 -11.72
N PHE A 112 7.48 -10.89 -12.29
CA PHE A 112 6.42 -11.78 -11.83
C PHE A 112 6.73 -12.38 -10.46
N LEU A 113 8.00 -12.67 -10.19
CA LEU A 113 8.46 -13.16 -8.89
C LEU A 113 8.34 -12.08 -7.81
N LEU A 114 8.67 -10.82 -8.15
CA LEU A 114 8.46 -9.67 -7.28
C LEU A 114 6.98 -9.52 -6.93
N ARG A 115 6.09 -9.47 -7.93
CA ARG A 115 4.64 -9.38 -7.71
C ARG A 115 4.11 -10.50 -6.84
N LEU A 116 4.51 -11.73 -7.15
CA LEU A 116 4.09 -12.89 -6.39
C LEU A 116 4.60 -12.82 -4.94
N SER A 117 5.81 -12.31 -4.71
CA SER A 117 6.36 -12.13 -3.36
C SER A 117 5.65 -11.03 -2.56
N GLU A 118 5.25 -9.92 -3.17
CA GLU A 118 4.44 -8.90 -2.49
C GLU A 118 3.06 -9.47 -2.13
N THR A 119 2.45 -10.19 -3.07
CA THR A 119 1.19 -10.93 -2.84
C THR A 119 1.32 -11.91 -1.69
N ALA A 120 2.41 -12.68 -1.64
CA ALA A 120 2.71 -13.65 -0.59
C ALA A 120 2.82 -13.00 0.79
N LYS A 121 3.61 -11.93 0.91
CA LYS A 121 3.84 -11.19 2.18
C LYS A 121 2.57 -10.55 2.69
N LEU A 122 1.83 -9.86 1.81
CA LEU A 122 0.60 -9.15 2.20
C LEU A 122 -0.55 -10.11 2.50
N SER A 123 -0.69 -11.19 1.73
CA SER A 123 -1.72 -12.20 2.00
C SER A 123 -1.44 -12.97 3.29
N ALA A 124 -0.19 -13.38 3.56
CA ALA A 124 0.16 -14.05 4.81
C ALA A 124 -0.14 -13.18 6.04
N TRP A 125 0.28 -11.91 6.02
CA TRP A 125 -0.06 -10.94 7.06
C TRP A 125 -1.57 -10.81 7.24
N MET A 126 -2.31 -10.55 6.16
CA MET A 126 -3.75 -10.31 6.25
C MET A 126 -4.49 -11.55 6.74
N CYS A 127 -4.13 -12.73 6.25
CA CYS A 127 -4.72 -13.99 6.66
C CYS A 127 -4.49 -14.28 8.14
N ASP A 128 -3.28 -14.07 8.66
CA ASP A 128 -2.99 -14.26 10.09
C ASP A 128 -3.85 -13.36 10.97
N VAL A 129 -3.95 -12.07 10.58
CA VAL A 129 -4.71 -11.08 11.33
C VAL A 129 -6.21 -11.40 11.38
N ILE A 130 -6.79 -11.91 10.28
CA ILE A 130 -8.24 -12.17 10.19
C ILE A 130 -8.64 -13.61 10.58
N ALA A 131 -7.70 -14.54 10.72
CA ALA A 131 -7.97 -15.98 10.82
C ALA A 131 -8.99 -16.35 11.91
N GLU A 132 -8.83 -15.79 13.11
CA GLU A 132 -9.72 -16.06 14.25
C GLU A 132 -11.14 -15.57 13.98
N ARG A 133 -11.28 -14.34 13.45
CA ARG A 133 -12.59 -13.76 13.15
C ARG A 133 -13.26 -14.48 11.97
N LEU A 134 -12.48 -14.89 10.97
CA LEU A 134 -12.98 -15.67 9.83
C LEU A 134 -13.45 -17.06 10.29
N ALA A 135 -12.68 -17.74 11.13
CA ALA A 135 -13.08 -19.03 11.70
C ALA A 135 -14.36 -18.93 12.53
N GLU A 136 -14.48 -17.91 13.39
CA GLU A 136 -15.71 -17.64 14.15
C GLU A 136 -16.91 -17.39 13.23
N THR A 137 -16.71 -16.64 12.15
CA THR A 137 -17.76 -16.30 11.18
C THR A 137 -18.27 -17.53 10.43
N LEU A 138 -17.38 -18.48 10.12
CA LEU A 138 -17.68 -19.67 9.32
C LEU A 138 -17.94 -20.94 10.16
N GLY A 139 -17.85 -20.84 11.49
CA GLY A 139 -17.98 -21.99 12.39
C GLY A 139 -16.83 -23.00 12.31
N GLY A 140 -15.67 -22.59 11.79
CA GLY A 140 -14.47 -23.44 11.65
C GLY A 140 -13.42 -23.20 12.73
N VAL A 141 -12.17 -23.61 12.45
CA VAL A 141 -11.01 -23.43 13.34
C VAL A 141 -9.87 -22.75 12.59
N PRO A 142 -9.16 -21.76 13.16
CA PRO A 142 -7.98 -21.18 12.53
C PRO A 142 -6.91 -22.25 12.26
N ALA A 143 -6.34 -22.24 11.06
CA ALA A 143 -5.34 -23.20 10.61
C ALA A 143 -3.92 -22.92 11.17
N PHE A 144 -3.83 -22.49 12.43
CA PHE A 144 -2.57 -22.17 13.07
C PHE A 144 -1.69 -23.41 13.19
N SER A 145 -0.43 -23.27 12.77
CA SER A 145 0.54 -24.37 12.73
C SER A 145 1.96 -23.84 12.91
N HIS A 146 2.92 -24.77 12.97
CA HIS A 146 4.34 -24.46 13.06
C HIS A 146 5.15 -25.59 12.40
N PRO A 147 6.43 -25.34 12.05
CA PRO A 147 7.32 -26.40 11.58
C PRO A 147 7.43 -27.56 12.58
N ALA A 148 7.67 -28.77 12.08
CA ALA A 148 7.73 -30.00 12.85
C ALA A 148 8.88 -30.02 13.88
N ASP A 149 9.95 -29.28 13.65
CA ASP A 149 11.10 -29.15 14.55
C ASP A 149 10.90 -28.05 15.64
N ARG A 150 9.81 -27.28 15.56
CA ARG A 150 9.40 -26.30 16.56
C ARG A 150 8.38 -26.89 17.53
N SER A 151 8.37 -26.37 18.76
CA SER A 151 7.51 -26.87 19.84
C SER A 151 6.16 -26.13 19.95
N GLY A 152 5.90 -25.13 19.12
CA GLY A 152 4.70 -24.31 19.19
C GLY A 152 4.70 -23.19 18.14
N LEU A 153 3.61 -22.42 18.13
CA LEU A 153 3.40 -21.30 17.21
C LEU A 153 4.50 -20.24 17.32
N ARG A 154 4.72 -19.50 16.23
CA ARG A 154 5.68 -18.42 16.16
C ARG A 154 5.33 -17.30 17.13
N GLY A 155 6.16 -17.10 18.15
CA GLY A 155 5.98 -16.06 19.15
C GLY A 155 6.50 -14.68 18.72
N ASN A 156 7.56 -14.65 17.91
CA ASN A 156 8.11 -13.43 17.31
C ASN A 156 7.93 -13.51 15.80
N TYR A 157 7.08 -12.67 15.24
CA TYR A 157 6.78 -12.67 13.81
C TYR A 157 8.01 -12.30 12.98
N ASP A 158 8.05 -12.78 11.74
CA ASP A 158 9.13 -12.45 10.82
C ASP A 158 9.16 -10.95 10.47
N GLY A 159 10.33 -10.43 10.09
CA GLY A 159 10.46 -9.04 9.64
C GLY A 159 9.49 -8.73 8.50
N THR A 160 9.32 -9.64 7.53
CA THR A 160 8.40 -9.43 6.41
C THR A 160 6.93 -9.35 6.80
N TYR A 161 6.54 -9.83 7.99
CA TYR A 161 5.18 -9.65 8.52
C TYR A 161 4.83 -8.17 8.68
N HIS A 162 5.84 -7.34 8.94
CA HIS A 162 5.73 -5.90 9.13
C HIS A 162 5.88 -5.13 7.81
N TYR A 163 5.75 -5.80 6.66
CA TYR A 163 5.87 -5.15 5.35
C TYR A 163 4.84 -4.02 5.20
N LEU A 164 3.57 -4.27 5.52
CA LEU A 164 2.53 -3.23 5.42
C LEU A 164 2.81 -2.02 6.33
N GLU A 165 3.26 -2.24 7.56
CA GLU A 165 3.64 -1.16 8.47
C GLU A 165 4.77 -0.32 7.89
N THR A 166 5.75 -0.98 7.29
CA THR A 166 6.86 -0.32 6.61
C THR A 166 6.34 0.54 5.47
N LEU A 167 5.40 0.05 4.65
CA LEU A 167 4.81 0.83 3.56
C LEU A 167 3.98 2.03 4.05
N ARG A 168 3.09 1.82 5.03
CA ARG A 168 2.24 2.90 5.60
C ARG A 168 3.06 3.95 6.38
N GLY A 169 4.22 3.55 6.90
CA GLY A 169 5.14 4.40 7.64
C GLY A 169 5.96 5.36 6.77
N ARG A 170 5.87 5.27 5.44
CA ARG A 170 6.63 6.10 4.51
C ARG A 170 5.79 7.24 3.89
N PRO A 171 6.41 8.31 3.35
CA PRO A 171 5.72 9.49 2.80
C PRO A 171 4.71 9.19 1.69
N GLU A 172 4.96 8.15 0.91
CA GLU A 172 4.15 7.69 -0.22
C GLU A 172 2.71 7.36 0.18
N TRP A 173 2.52 6.93 1.44
CA TRP A 173 1.19 6.68 1.97
C TRP A 173 0.30 7.92 1.93
N LEU A 174 0.88 9.10 2.13
CA LEU A 174 0.15 10.37 2.14
C LEU A 174 -0.08 10.91 0.72
N LEU A 175 0.96 10.82 -0.11
CA LEU A 175 0.89 11.25 -1.49
C LEU A 175 1.90 10.47 -2.33
N ASP A 176 1.37 9.61 -3.19
CA ASP A 176 2.15 8.92 -4.19
C ASP A 176 2.05 9.62 -5.55
N LEU A 177 3.20 10.09 -6.04
CA LEU A 177 3.34 10.75 -7.34
C LEU A 177 3.89 9.81 -8.42
N THR A 178 4.06 8.52 -8.13
CA THR A 178 4.53 7.52 -9.11
C THR A 178 3.63 7.52 -10.34
N ARG A 179 2.32 7.79 -10.18
CA ARG A 179 1.38 7.94 -11.30
C ARG A 179 1.80 8.95 -12.37
N TYR A 180 2.51 10.02 -11.98
CA TYR A 180 2.98 11.07 -12.90
C TYR A 180 4.30 10.71 -13.60
N ARG A 181 4.88 9.54 -13.29
CA ARG A 181 6.00 8.96 -14.03
C ARG A 181 5.54 8.13 -15.23
N PHE A 182 4.24 7.84 -15.33
CA PHE A 182 3.66 7.06 -16.44
C PHE A 182 3.26 7.93 -17.63
N ASP A 183 3.24 7.29 -18.79
CA ASP A 183 2.66 7.84 -20.01
C ASP A 183 1.19 8.24 -19.78
N ALA A 184 0.68 9.12 -20.64
CA ALA A 184 -0.71 9.53 -20.57
C ALA A 184 -1.65 8.32 -20.69
N ILE A 185 -2.76 8.33 -19.94
CA ILE A 185 -3.68 7.18 -19.86
C ILE A 185 -4.24 6.79 -21.23
N GLU A 186 -4.40 7.76 -22.13
CA GLU A 186 -4.83 7.59 -23.51
C GLU A 186 -3.84 6.74 -24.33
N ASP A 187 -2.54 6.96 -24.14
CA ASP A 187 -1.48 6.22 -24.82
C ASP A 187 -1.45 4.78 -24.31
N ILE A 188 -1.56 4.61 -22.99
CA ILE A 188 -1.64 3.31 -22.33
C ILE A 188 -2.86 2.52 -22.84
N ALA A 189 -4.04 3.14 -22.84
CA ALA A 189 -5.28 2.52 -23.29
C ALA A 189 -5.20 2.07 -24.76
N SER A 190 -4.58 2.89 -25.61
CA SER A 190 -4.34 2.57 -27.03
C SER A 190 -3.43 1.36 -27.23
N VAL A 191 -2.46 1.14 -26.34
CA VAL A 191 -1.59 -0.04 -26.42
C VAL A 191 -2.32 -1.29 -25.91
N ILE A 192 -3.02 -1.19 -24.79
CA ILE A 192 -3.79 -2.30 -24.23
C ILE A 192 -4.85 -2.79 -25.21
N ALA A 193 -5.58 -1.87 -25.85
CA ALA A 193 -6.59 -2.22 -26.85
C ALA A 193 -6.00 -3.07 -27.99
N LYS A 194 -4.77 -2.77 -28.45
CA LYS A 194 -4.08 -3.59 -29.45
C LYS A 194 -3.75 -4.99 -28.93
N PHE A 195 -3.31 -5.12 -27.68
CA PHE A 195 -3.00 -6.43 -27.09
C PHE A 195 -4.23 -7.33 -26.98
N VAL A 196 -5.37 -6.77 -26.60
CA VAL A 196 -6.63 -7.51 -26.47
C VAL A 196 -7.43 -7.57 -27.78
N SER A 197 -6.85 -7.08 -28.88
CA SER A 197 -7.49 -7.02 -30.21
C SER A 197 -8.84 -6.27 -30.22
N ALA A 198 -9.00 -5.27 -29.35
CA ALA A 198 -10.16 -4.41 -29.29
C ALA A 198 -10.01 -3.22 -30.27
N PRO A 199 -11.10 -2.79 -30.92
CA PRO A 199 -11.05 -1.68 -31.86
C PRO A 199 -10.90 -0.34 -31.12
N SER A 200 -10.26 0.66 -31.73
CA SER A 200 -9.95 1.95 -31.07
C SER A 200 -11.18 2.68 -30.52
N GLU A 201 -12.33 2.53 -31.17
CA GLU A 201 -13.60 3.12 -30.76
C GLU A 201 -14.24 2.46 -29.54
N SER A 202 -13.75 1.29 -29.10
CA SER A 202 -14.21 0.65 -27.86
C SER A 202 -13.43 1.12 -26.63
N VAL A 203 -12.42 1.99 -26.83
CA VAL A 203 -11.60 2.57 -25.78
C VAL A 203 -12.23 3.85 -25.28
N GLN A 204 -12.39 3.95 -23.96
CA GLN A 204 -12.75 5.17 -23.24
C GLN A 204 -11.66 5.46 -22.23
N SER A 205 -11.28 6.73 -22.11
CA SER A 205 -10.28 7.20 -21.14
C SER A 205 -10.79 8.47 -20.49
N GLU A 206 -10.86 8.46 -19.16
CA GLU A 206 -11.27 9.61 -18.36
C GLU A 206 -10.37 9.74 -17.13
N GLY A 207 -9.73 10.90 -16.98
CA GLY A 207 -8.86 11.20 -15.86
C GLY A 207 -7.66 10.25 -15.79
N GLN A 208 -7.73 9.27 -14.88
CA GLN A 208 -6.67 8.30 -14.61
C GLN A 208 -7.16 6.85 -14.80
N GLN A 209 -8.26 6.68 -15.53
CA GLN A 209 -8.91 5.41 -15.76
C GLN A 209 -9.13 5.20 -17.26
N LEU A 210 -9.04 3.95 -17.68
CA LEU A 210 -9.37 3.48 -19.00
C LEU A 210 -10.39 2.36 -18.92
N ARG A 211 -11.24 2.27 -19.94
CA ARG A 211 -12.21 1.19 -20.17
C ARG A 211 -12.14 0.74 -21.62
N ILE A 212 -12.22 -0.57 -21.84
CA ILE A 212 -12.15 -1.18 -23.17
C ILE A 212 -13.23 -2.25 -23.25
N ALA A 213 -14.24 -2.03 -24.08
CA ALA A 213 -15.22 -3.08 -24.36
C ALA A 213 -14.56 -4.18 -25.20
N VAL A 214 -14.57 -5.41 -24.68
CA VAL A 214 -13.92 -6.60 -25.29
C VAL A 214 -14.92 -7.67 -25.71
N GLY A 215 -16.20 -7.51 -25.36
CA GLY A 215 -17.28 -8.38 -25.79
C GLY A 215 -18.64 -7.89 -25.29
N PRO A 216 -19.75 -8.56 -25.67
CA PRO A 216 -21.07 -8.24 -25.16
C PRO A 216 -21.14 -8.40 -23.64
N GLY A 217 -21.42 -7.31 -22.92
CA GLY A 217 -21.50 -7.31 -21.45
C GLY A 217 -20.16 -7.55 -20.74
N LEU A 218 -19.04 -7.34 -21.45
CA LEU A 218 -17.69 -7.59 -20.96
C LEU A 218 -16.77 -6.40 -21.24
N GLU A 219 -16.25 -5.81 -20.17
CA GLU A 219 -15.39 -4.64 -20.22
C GLU A 219 -14.11 -4.90 -19.44
N LEU A 220 -12.97 -4.49 -20.00
CA LEU A 220 -11.74 -4.35 -19.24
C LEU A 220 -11.65 -2.93 -18.72
N ALA A 221 -11.35 -2.77 -17.43
CA ALA A 221 -11.09 -1.46 -16.82
C ALA A 221 -9.72 -1.47 -16.15
N ALA A 222 -9.04 -0.32 -16.16
CA ALA A 222 -7.82 -0.18 -15.39
C ALA A 222 -7.55 1.29 -15.04
N GLY A 223 -6.84 1.54 -13.95
CA GLY A 223 -6.50 2.90 -13.54
C GLY A 223 -5.74 2.96 -12.22
N PHE A 224 -5.18 4.12 -11.91
CA PHE A 224 -4.73 4.39 -10.55
C PHE A 224 -5.95 4.56 -9.63
N HIS A 225 -5.99 3.80 -8.54
CA HIS A 225 -7.07 3.82 -7.57
C HIS A 225 -6.54 3.65 -6.14
N LYS A 226 -7.37 3.94 -5.13
CA LYS A 226 -7.07 3.68 -3.72
C LYS A 226 -7.67 2.34 -3.29
N HIS A 227 -6.84 1.38 -2.90
CA HIS A 227 -7.26 0.14 -2.25
C HIS A 227 -7.63 0.43 -0.78
N PRO A 228 -8.69 -0.17 -0.21
CA PRO A 228 -9.12 0.09 1.17
C PRO A 228 -8.03 -0.19 2.22
N ILE A 229 -7.17 -1.18 1.97
CA ILE A 229 -6.12 -1.62 2.91
C ILE A 229 -4.71 -1.22 2.45
N PHE A 230 -4.44 -1.19 1.15
CA PHE A 230 -3.06 -1.09 0.65
C PHE A 230 -2.72 0.29 0.07
N GLY A 231 -3.67 1.24 0.13
CA GLY A 231 -3.46 2.60 -0.33
C GLY A 231 -3.49 2.71 -1.85
N THR A 232 -2.82 3.72 -2.39
CA THR A 232 -2.79 3.96 -3.84
C THR A 232 -2.06 2.84 -4.57
N GLY A 233 -2.61 2.41 -5.70
CA GLY A 233 -2.00 1.41 -6.56
C GLY A 233 -2.61 1.42 -7.96
N TRP A 234 -2.10 0.56 -8.81
CA TRP A 234 -2.64 0.29 -10.12
C TRP A 234 -3.69 -0.82 -10.03
N ARG A 235 -4.94 -0.52 -10.40
CA ARG A 235 -6.04 -1.49 -10.46
C ARG A 235 -6.27 -1.93 -11.89
N SER A 236 -6.38 -3.23 -12.12
CA SER A 236 -6.80 -3.82 -13.40
C SER A 236 -7.96 -4.76 -13.16
N SER A 237 -8.99 -4.73 -14.01
CA SER A 237 -10.16 -5.55 -13.82
C SER A 237 -10.87 -5.95 -15.11
N LEU A 238 -11.58 -7.07 -15.01
CA LEU A 238 -12.57 -7.52 -15.97
C LEU A 238 -13.95 -7.41 -15.33
N VAL A 239 -14.81 -6.58 -15.92
CA VAL A 239 -16.17 -6.29 -15.46
C VAL A 239 -17.15 -7.04 -16.35
N ILE A 240 -18.04 -7.79 -15.71
CA ILE A 240 -19.21 -8.41 -16.35
C ILE A 240 -20.48 -7.73 -15.82
N ASP A 241 -21.52 -7.68 -16.66
CA ASP A 241 -22.83 -7.11 -16.31
C ASP A 241 -23.29 -7.51 -14.89
N PRO A 242 -23.95 -6.60 -14.15
CA PRO A 242 -24.40 -6.86 -12.78
C PRO A 242 -25.13 -8.19 -12.60
N ARG A 243 -24.74 -8.93 -11.55
CA ARG A 243 -25.34 -10.20 -11.15
C ARG A 243 -25.72 -10.16 -9.67
N PRO A 244 -26.89 -10.69 -9.29
CA PRO A 244 -27.20 -10.89 -7.88
C PRO A 244 -26.23 -11.91 -7.28
N VAL A 245 -25.75 -11.64 -6.07
CA VAL A 245 -24.92 -12.60 -5.33
C VAL A 245 -25.83 -13.71 -4.82
N THR A 246 -25.57 -14.92 -5.30
CA THR A 246 -26.32 -16.14 -4.99
C THR A 246 -25.32 -17.27 -4.76
N GLU A 247 -25.73 -18.32 -4.05
CA GLU A 247 -24.94 -19.55 -3.87
C GLU A 247 -24.43 -20.08 -5.21
N ALA A 248 -25.28 -20.13 -6.24
CA ALA A 248 -24.88 -20.59 -7.57
C ALA A 248 -23.80 -19.71 -8.22
N LEU A 249 -23.84 -18.40 -7.99
CA LEU A 249 -22.79 -17.49 -8.47
C LEU A 249 -21.49 -17.69 -7.68
N ALA A 250 -21.58 -17.80 -6.35
CA ALA A 250 -20.42 -18.04 -5.48
C ALA A 250 -19.72 -19.37 -5.80
N ASP A 251 -20.51 -20.41 -6.06
CA ASP A 251 -20.05 -21.71 -6.57
C ASP A 251 -19.33 -21.58 -7.91
N TYR A 252 -19.94 -20.86 -8.85
CA TYR A 252 -19.40 -20.67 -10.18
C TYR A 252 -18.04 -19.98 -10.16
N VAL A 253 -17.93 -18.85 -9.44
CA VAL A 253 -16.68 -18.09 -9.35
C VAL A 253 -15.62 -18.82 -8.53
N SER A 254 -16.00 -19.53 -7.46
CA SER A 254 -15.07 -20.37 -6.68
C SER A 254 -14.45 -21.47 -7.55
N ALA A 255 -15.26 -22.16 -8.36
CA ALA A 255 -14.77 -23.18 -9.29
C ALA A 255 -13.83 -22.60 -10.36
N MET A 256 -14.11 -21.39 -10.87
CA MET A 256 -13.18 -20.69 -11.77
C MET A 256 -11.86 -20.34 -11.08
N THR A 257 -11.91 -19.84 -9.85
CA THR A 257 -10.73 -19.48 -9.06
C THR A 257 -9.81 -20.69 -8.86
N TRP A 258 -10.34 -21.84 -8.46
CA TRP A 258 -9.56 -23.08 -8.35
C TRP A 258 -9.02 -23.56 -9.71
N ALA A 259 -9.80 -23.46 -10.78
CA ALA A 259 -9.32 -23.81 -12.12
C ALA A 259 -8.12 -22.95 -12.57
N LEU A 260 -8.10 -21.66 -12.23
CA LEU A 260 -6.98 -20.76 -12.49
C LEU A 260 -5.76 -21.08 -11.61
N PHE A 261 -5.99 -21.45 -10.35
CA PHE A 261 -4.93 -21.85 -9.44
C PHE A 261 -4.26 -23.15 -9.90
N ASP A 262 -5.04 -24.21 -10.10
CA ASP A 262 -4.55 -25.56 -10.43
C ASP A 262 -4.11 -25.71 -11.89
N GLY A 263 -4.64 -24.89 -12.80
CA GLY A 263 -4.29 -24.94 -14.22
C GLY A 263 -2.77 -24.79 -14.46
N PRO A 264 -2.13 -25.69 -15.23
CA PRO A 264 -0.68 -25.71 -15.40
C PRO A 264 -0.14 -24.53 -16.23
N GLY A 265 -0.99 -23.88 -17.02
CA GLY A 265 -0.63 -22.75 -17.88
C GLY A 265 -1.41 -21.47 -17.60
N THR A 266 -2.08 -21.38 -16.45
CA THR A 266 -2.93 -20.25 -16.08
C THR A 266 -2.28 -19.38 -14.99
N ASN A 267 -2.79 -18.17 -14.80
CA ASN A 267 -2.42 -17.27 -13.72
C ASN A 267 -3.62 -17.02 -12.80
N LEU A 268 -3.35 -16.73 -11.53
CA LEU A 268 -4.33 -16.25 -10.55
C LEU A 268 -3.68 -15.16 -9.70
N LEU A 269 -3.80 -13.91 -10.13
CA LEU A 269 -3.26 -12.75 -9.42
C LEU A 269 -4.35 -11.71 -9.10
N GLY A 270 -5.42 -12.14 -8.45
CA GLY A 270 -6.60 -11.31 -8.18
C GLY A 270 -7.76 -12.13 -7.65
N GLY A 271 -8.92 -11.51 -7.55
CA GLY A 271 -10.13 -12.18 -7.07
C GLY A 271 -11.42 -11.57 -7.61
N TRP A 272 -12.48 -12.39 -7.59
CA TRP A 272 -13.84 -11.98 -7.94
C TRP A 272 -14.49 -11.23 -6.79
N ALA A 273 -15.14 -10.11 -7.07
CA ALA A 273 -15.94 -9.35 -6.12
C ALA A 273 -17.15 -8.70 -6.81
N PRO A 274 -18.32 -8.63 -6.16
CA PRO A 274 -19.40 -7.79 -6.65
C PRO A 274 -19.09 -6.31 -6.40
N GLU A 275 -19.29 -5.48 -7.41
CA GLU A 275 -19.20 -4.02 -7.32
C GLU A 275 -20.47 -3.36 -7.88
N ALA A 276 -20.61 -2.05 -7.67
CA ALA A 276 -21.75 -1.29 -8.14
C ALA A 276 -21.96 -1.40 -9.67
N GLU A 277 -20.87 -1.55 -10.41
CA GLU A 277 -20.87 -1.64 -11.88
C GLU A 277 -21.07 -3.07 -12.40
N GLY A 278 -20.85 -4.07 -11.54
CA GLY A 278 -21.11 -5.47 -11.86
C GLY A 278 -20.18 -6.44 -11.14
N LEU A 279 -20.21 -7.70 -11.57
CA LEU A 279 -19.29 -8.70 -11.05
C LEU A 279 -17.91 -8.43 -11.66
N THR A 280 -16.90 -8.28 -10.80
CA THR A 280 -15.59 -7.82 -11.22
C THR A 280 -14.52 -8.81 -10.78
N PHE A 281 -13.70 -9.30 -11.71
CA PHE A 281 -12.42 -9.90 -11.36
C PHE A 281 -11.39 -8.78 -11.32
N GLN A 282 -10.76 -8.56 -10.17
CA GLN A 282 -9.84 -7.43 -9.99
C GLN A 282 -8.47 -7.87 -9.51
N GLN A 283 -7.47 -7.12 -9.94
CA GLN A 283 -6.06 -7.26 -9.61
C GLN A 283 -5.52 -5.90 -9.18
N TRP A 284 -4.58 -5.92 -8.24
CA TRP A 284 -3.96 -4.72 -7.72
C TRP A 284 -2.45 -4.88 -7.75
N ASN A 285 -1.76 -3.89 -8.31
CA ASN A 285 -0.34 -3.70 -8.09
C ASN A 285 -0.19 -2.54 -7.11
N THR A 286 0.44 -2.79 -5.97
CA THR A 286 0.68 -1.76 -4.96
C THR A 286 1.69 -0.72 -5.48
N ALA A 287 1.64 0.49 -4.94
CA ALA A 287 2.67 1.50 -5.24
C ALA A 287 4.10 1.02 -4.93
N SER A 288 4.28 0.18 -3.90
CA SER A 288 5.56 -0.44 -3.57
C SER A 288 6.05 -1.37 -4.67
N GLU A 289 5.18 -2.24 -5.19
CA GLU A 289 5.51 -3.16 -6.27
C GLU A 289 6.00 -2.38 -7.49
N ILE A 290 5.23 -1.35 -7.88
CA ILE A 290 5.53 -0.50 -9.04
C ILE A 290 6.95 0.10 -8.94
N ARG A 291 7.35 0.54 -7.74
CA ARG A 291 8.68 1.14 -7.51
C ARG A 291 9.79 0.12 -7.38
N ASN A 292 9.51 -1.04 -6.81
CA ASN A 292 10.46 -2.15 -6.77
C ASN A 292 10.79 -2.64 -8.18
N GLN A 293 9.82 -2.63 -9.10
CA GLN A 293 10.04 -2.99 -10.50
C GLN A 293 11.06 -2.08 -11.20
N GLU A 294 11.11 -0.78 -10.87
CA GLU A 294 12.06 0.18 -11.46
C GLU A 294 13.53 -0.17 -11.20
N GLN A 295 13.82 -1.04 -10.22
CA GLN A 295 15.18 -1.45 -9.82
C GLN A 295 15.59 -2.83 -10.33
N LEU A 296 14.68 -3.59 -10.93
CA LEU A 296 14.99 -4.96 -11.37
C LEU A 296 16.00 -4.94 -12.52
N ASP A 297 16.93 -5.90 -12.55
CA ASP A 297 17.90 -6.03 -13.64
C ASP A 297 17.22 -6.25 -15.00
N SER A 298 16.03 -6.87 -15.00
CA SER A 298 15.21 -7.02 -16.21
C SER A 298 14.55 -5.71 -16.67
N TYR A 299 14.55 -4.67 -15.84
CA TYR A 299 13.93 -3.39 -16.16
C TYR A 299 14.78 -2.62 -17.17
N THR A 300 14.47 -2.78 -18.46
CA THR A 300 15.22 -2.12 -19.55
C THR A 300 14.75 -0.70 -19.91
N GLY A 301 14.08 0.01 -18.98
CA GLY A 301 13.40 1.29 -19.29
C GLY A 301 12.06 1.08 -20.01
N HIS A 302 11.47 -0.07 -19.71
CA HIS A 302 10.21 -0.60 -20.17
C HIS A 302 9.04 0.37 -19.88
N SER A 303 8.16 0.58 -20.86
CA SER A 303 7.09 1.61 -20.80
C SER A 303 5.98 1.17 -19.87
N ALA A 304 4.95 2.02 -19.70
CA ALA A 304 3.78 1.68 -18.90
C ALA A 304 3.40 0.22 -19.12
N THR A 305 3.29 -0.27 -20.35
CA THR A 305 2.90 -1.64 -20.77
C THR A 305 3.55 -2.82 -20.06
N ASP A 306 4.74 -2.64 -19.48
CA ASP A 306 5.49 -3.72 -18.83
C ASP A 306 5.10 -3.94 -17.35
N LEU A 307 4.42 -2.96 -16.73
CA LEU A 307 3.75 -3.13 -15.42
C LEU A 307 2.49 -4.01 -15.48
N TRP A 308 2.07 -4.41 -16.68
CA TRP A 308 0.71 -4.84 -16.96
C TRP A 308 0.66 -6.32 -17.27
N GLY A 309 0.95 -7.11 -16.23
CA GLY A 309 0.27 -8.39 -16.02
C GLY A 309 -1.27 -8.32 -16.06
N PHE A 310 -1.85 -7.12 -16.30
CA PHE A 310 -3.22 -6.83 -16.76
C PHE A 310 -3.79 -7.91 -17.66
N THR A 311 -3.07 -8.43 -18.66
CA THR A 311 -3.68 -9.38 -19.58
C THR A 311 -3.57 -10.83 -19.15
N SER A 312 -2.52 -11.31 -18.46
CA SER A 312 -2.33 -12.76 -18.38
C SER A 312 -3.46 -13.43 -17.60
N THR A 313 -3.70 -12.99 -16.36
CA THR A 313 -4.84 -13.50 -15.58
C THR A 313 -6.18 -13.06 -16.14
N LEU A 314 -6.36 -11.80 -16.56
CA LEU A 314 -7.66 -11.37 -17.10
C LEU A 314 -8.01 -12.11 -18.41
N SER A 315 -7.02 -12.44 -19.25
CA SER A 315 -7.20 -13.28 -20.44
C SER A 315 -7.54 -14.71 -20.05
N ASP A 316 -6.86 -15.29 -19.06
CA ASP A 316 -7.19 -16.62 -18.54
C ASP A 316 -8.63 -16.66 -18.02
N VAL A 317 -9.06 -15.61 -17.30
CA VAL A 317 -10.44 -15.42 -16.85
C VAL A 317 -11.40 -15.33 -18.05
N MET A 318 -11.10 -14.50 -19.05
CA MET A 318 -11.91 -14.36 -20.26
C MET A 318 -12.05 -15.69 -21.03
N VAL A 319 -10.97 -16.48 -21.10
CA VAL A 319 -10.98 -17.82 -21.72
C VAL A 319 -11.91 -18.75 -20.94
N LEU A 320 -11.90 -18.71 -19.61
CA LEU A 320 -12.80 -19.52 -18.78
C LEU A 320 -14.27 -19.06 -18.84
N LEU A 321 -14.53 -17.77 -19.07
CA LEU A 321 -15.88 -17.22 -19.29
C LEU A 321 -16.44 -17.56 -20.69
N SER A 322 -15.59 -17.62 -21.71
CA SER A 322 -16.03 -17.82 -23.10
C SER A 322 -16.97 -19.03 -23.32
N PRO A 323 -16.76 -20.21 -22.69
CA PRO A 323 -17.68 -21.34 -22.81
C PRO A 323 -18.85 -21.32 -21.81
N ARG A 324 -18.90 -20.39 -20.83
CA ARG A 324 -19.82 -20.43 -19.68
C ARG A 324 -20.33 -19.04 -19.33
N GLN A 325 -21.65 -18.83 -19.41
CA GLN A 325 -22.25 -17.61 -18.87
C GLN A 325 -22.40 -17.73 -17.34
N PRO A 326 -22.08 -16.67 -16.58
CA PRO A 326 -22.42 -16.61 -15.17
C PRO A 326 -23.93 -16.77 -14.97
N PRO A 327 -24.38 -17.43 -13.89
CA PRO A 327 -25.80 -17.51 -13.53
C PRO A 327 -26.47 -16.14 -13.51
N GLN A 328 -27.68 -16.02 -14.10
CA GLN A 328 -28.39 -14.74 -14.26
C GLN A 328 -29.57 -14.54 -13.28
N ASP A 329 -30.13 -15.62 -12.74
CA ASP A 329 -31.40 -15.59 -11.99
C ASP A 329 -31.21 -16.02 -10.53
N GLY A 330 -31.84 -15.26 -9.62
CA GLY A 330 -32.03 -15.62 -8.21
C GLY A 330 -32.47 -14.41 -7.37
N ASP A 331 -33.57 -14.54 -6.64
CA ASP A 331 -33.90 -13.61 -5.55
C ASP A 331 -33.06 -13.99 -4.33
N SER A 332 -32.31 -13.05 -3.74
CA SER A 332 -31.50 -13.32 -2.55
C SER A 332 -31.42 -12.09 -1.64
N ASP A 333 -31.98 -12.23 -0.43
CA ASP A 333 -31.69 -11.36 0.72
C ASP A 333 -30.34 -11.73 1.39
N ALA A 334 -29.72 -12.87 1.02
CA ALA A 334 -28.51 -13.42 1.63
C ALA A 334 -27.22 -12.66 1.27
N ALA A 335 -27.20 -12.01 0.09
CA ALA A 335 -26.07 -11.19 -0.39
C ALA A 335 -25.66 -10.08 0.60
N THR A 336 -26.65 -9.45 1.23
CA THR A 336 -26.45 -8.37 2.21
C THR A 336 -25.82 -8.87 3.51
N ASP A 337 -26.09 -10.11 3.90
CA ASP A 337 -25.57 -10.71 5.12
C ASP A 337 -24.10 -11.13 4.98
N ALA A 338 -23.73 -11.78 3.87
CA ALA A 338 -22.34 -12.15 3.59
C ALA A 338 -21.41 -10.91 3.50
N ALA A 339 -21.90 -9.81 2.92
CA ALA A 339 -21.14 -8.57 2.83
C ALA A 339 -20.85 -7.97 4.21
N GLY A 340 -21.86 -7.89 5.08
CA GLY A 340 -21.69 -7.43 6.46
C GLY A 340 -20.77 -8.34 7.27
N ARG A 341 -20.83 -9.66 7.06
CA ARG A 341 -19.92 -10.61 7.71
C ARG A 341 -18.48 -10.46 7.22
N ALA A 342 -18.24 -10.26 5.92
CA ALA A 342 -16.90 -9.97 5.41
C ALA A 342 -16.34 -8.66 5.98
N GLU A 343 -17.16 -7.62 6.14
CA GLU A 343 -16.78 -6.37 6.81
C GLU A 343 -16.39 -6.60 8.28
N ILE A 344 -17.13 -7.44 9.02
CA ILE A 344 -16.77 -7.85 10.40
C ILE A 344 -15.42 -8.60 10.43
N VAL A 345 -15.15 -9.46 9.46
CA VAL A 345 -13.86 -10.15 9.34
C VAL A 345 -12.72 -9.17 9.10
N ILE A 346 -12.87 -8.24 8.15
CA ILE A 346 -11.83 -7.24 7.84
C ILE A 346 -11.61 -6.25 8.98
N ALA A 347 -12.65 -5.91 9.73
CA ALA A 347 -12.56 -5.10 10.94
C ALA A 347 -11.57 -5.66 11.97
N ALA A 348 -11.26 -6.96 11.95
CA ALA A 348 -10.22 -7.53 12.81
C ALA A 348 -8.85 -6.84 12.65
N ILE A 349 -8.55 -6.28 11.47
CA ILE A 349 -7.29 -5.57 11.20
C ILE A 349 -7.14 -4.33 12.09
N SER A 350 -8.11 -3.42 12.08
CA SER A 350 -8.05 -2.21 12.90
C SER A 350 -8.32 -2.52 14.37
N GLU A 351 -9.01 -3.62 14.69
CA GLU A 351 -9.20 -4.08 16.06
C GLU A 351 -7.88 -4.41 16.76
N GLN A 352 -6.87 -4.93 16.05
CA GLN A 352 -5.53 -5.16 16.59
C GLN A 352 -4.84 -3.87 17.09
N ALA A 353 -5.27 -2.70 16.59
CA ALA A 353 -4.77 -1.41 17.04
C ALA A 353 -5.43 -0.90 18.33
N ARG A 354 -6.54 -1.50 18.78
CA ARG A 354 -7.29 -1.04 19.96
C ARG A 354 -6.43 -0.87 21.23
N PRO A 355 -5.49 -1.78 21.56
CA PRO A 355 -4.60 -1.57 22.70
C PRO A 355 -3.73 -0.32 22.54
N ALA A 356 -3.21 -0.08 21.33
CA ALA A 356 -2.35 1.07 21.02
C ALA A 356 -3.12 2.41 21.11
N VAL A 357 -4.43 2.40 20.83
CA VAL A 357 -5.28 3.60 20.93
C VAL A 357 -5.42 4.09 22.37
N ALA A 358 -5.35 3.19 23.36
CA ALA A 358 -5.42 3.55 24.77
C ALA A 358 -4.12 4.14 25.31
N GLU A 359 -3.01 3.97 24.60
CA GLU A 359 -1.69 4.42 24.99
C GLU A 359 -1.42 5.84 24.46
N ARG A 360 -0.80 6.68 25.30
CA ARG A 360 -0.40 8.05 24.92
C ARG A 360 1.07 8.30 25.27
N PRO A 361 2.01 7.58 24.65
CA PRO A 361 3.42 7.78 24.91
C PRO A 361 3.84 9.20 24.50
N GLU A 362 4.70 9.82 25.29
CA GLU A 362 5.40 11.04 24.87
C GLU A 362 6.53 10.67 23.90
N GLU A 363 6.95 11.66 23.12
CA GLU A 363 8.05 11.49 22.19
C GLU A 363 9.33 11.03 22.90
N GLY A 364 9.98 9.99 22.37
CA GLY A 364 11.25 9.46 22.88
C GLY A 364 11.12 8.50 24.08
N GLN A 365 9.91 8.19 24.55
CA GLN A 365 9.71 7.22 25.64
C GLN A 365 9.85 5.76 25.19
N ALA A 366 9.43 5.44 23.97
CA ALA A 366 9.44 4.08 23.40
C ALA A 366 9.47 4.13 21.86
N PRO A 367 9.83 3.02 21.17
CA PRO A 367 9.62 2.86 19.73
C PRO A 367 8.16 3.17 19.35
N ALA A 368 7.95 3.63 18.11
CA ALA A 368 6.62 3.94 17.63
C ALA A 368 5.76 2.67 17.57
N ASP A 369 4.56 2.73 18.15
CA ASP A 369 3.59 1.64 18.07
C ASP A 369 2.96 1.60 16.67
N ARG A 370 3.54 0.76 15.82
CA ARG A 370 3.16 0.59 14.41
C ARG A 370 1.76 0.01 14.22
N ARG A 371 1.12 -0.55 15.26
CA ARG A 371 -0.29 -0.98 15.19
C ARG A 371 -1.23 0.19 14.92
N LEU A 372 -0.87 1.41 15.31
CA LEU A 372 -1.65 2.61 14.94
C LEU A 372 -1.70 2.84 13.43
N LEU A 373 -0.72 2.34 12.66
CA LEU A 373 -0.78 2.37 11.20
C LEU A 373 -1.85 1.42 10.65
N TRP A 374 -2.45 0.53 11.44
CA TRP A 374 -3.49 -0.42 10.99
C TRP A 374 -4.91 0.11 11.17
N LEU A 375 -5.09 1.26 11.82
CA LEU A 375 -6.39 1.91 11.94
C LEU A 375 -7.00 2.20 10.57
N GLU A 376 -8.33 2.24 10.52
CA GLU A 376 -9.04 2.60 9.29
C GLU A 376 -8.82 4.09 9.00
N HIS A 377 -8.19 4.40 7.87
CA HIS A 377 -7.99 5.79 7.46
C HIS A 377 -9.31 6.38 6.96
N ARG A 378 -9.81 7.41 7.63
CA ARG A 378 -10.97 8.20 7.19
C ARG A 378 -10.55 9.39 6.36
N GLN A 379 -9.58 10.15 6.88
CA GLN A 379 -9.23 11.44 6.31
C GLN A 379 -7.83 11.89 6.72
N THR A 380 -7.16 12.61 5.82
CA THR A 380 -5.95 13.38 6.16
C THR A 380 -6.36 14.84 6.26
N LEU A 381 -6.03 15.51 7.37
CA LEU A 381 -6.42 16.91 7.58
C LEU A 381 -5.31 17.87 7.14
N VAL A 382 -4.10 17.64 7.63
CA VAL A 382 -2.93 18.47 7.36
C VAL A 382 -1.68 17.61 7.30
N VAL A 383 -0.74 17.97 6.41
CA VAL A 383 0.59 17.37 6.35
C VAL A 383 1.63 18.48 6.30
N ALA A 384 2.71 18.27 7.04
CA ALA A 384 3.91 19.10 7.01
C ALA A 384 5.14 18.24 6.70
N ALA A 385 6.08 18.75 5.90
CA ALA A 385 7.30 18.03 5.58
C ALA A 385 8.56 18.89 5.73
N TRP A 386 9.64 18.25 6.18
CA TRP A 386 10.97 18.82 6.36
C TRP A 386 12.01 17.94 5.68
N PHE A 387 13.01 18.57 5.07
CA PHE A 387 14.26 17.91 4.68
C PHE A 387 15.34 18.23 5.71
N ASN A 388 15.84 17.18 6.36
CA ASN A 388 16.88 17.29 7.39
C ASN A 388 18.11 16.45 6.99
N PRO A 389 19.31 16.76 7.53
CA PRO A 389 20.52 15.96 7.28
C PRO A 389 20.42 14.50 7.74
N MET A 390 19.54 14.22 8.71
CA MET A 390 19.24 12.86 9.19
C MET A 390 18.13 12.16 8.38
N GLY A 391 17.68 12.77 7.28
CA GLY A 391 16.60 12.28 6.45
C GLY A 391 15.32 13.10 6.59
N PRO A 392 14.42 12.97 5.59
CA PRO A 392 13.20 13.73 5.58
C PRO A 392 12.23 13.31 6.68
N THR A 393 11.51 14.29 7.22
CA THR A 393 10.43 14.09 8.18
C THR A 393 9.12 14.50 7.54
N VAL A 394 8.11 13.66 7.60
CA VAL A 394 6.75 14.00 7.17
C VAL A 394 5.80 13.77 8.33
N THR A 395 5.16 14.84 8.81
CA THR A 395 4.14 14.77 9.85
C THR A 395 2.76 14.96 9.25
N SER A 396 1.77 14.25 9.77
CA SER A 396 0.37 14.42 9.40
C SER A 396 -0.53 14.34 10.61
N THR A 397 -1.65 15.04 10.52
CA THR A 397 -2.79 14.84 11.40
C THR A 397 -3.90 14.19 10.58
N GLU A 398 -4.34 13.03 11.01
CA GLU A 398 -5.29 12.17 10.30
C GLU A 398 -6.46 11.81 11.21
N VAL A 399 -7.63 11.61 10.60
CA VAL A 399 -8.78 10.98 11.25
C VAL A 399 -8.72 9.50 10.92
N CYS A 400 -8.67 8.68 11.95
CA CYS A 400 -8.67 7.24 11.84
C CYS A 400 -9.77 6.63 12.71
N ALA A 401 -10.23 5.43 12.37
CA ALA A 401 -11.33 4.79 13.09
C ALA A 401 -11.01 3.37 13.53
N LEU A 402 -11.68 2.97 14.61
CA LEU A 402 -11.87 1.58 15.01
C LEU A 402 -13.14 1.01 14.35
N PRO A 403 -13.30 -0.32 14.32
CA PRO A 403 -14.49 -0.97 13.74
C PRO A 403 -15.82 -0.57 14.34
N ASP A 404 -15.82 -0.13 15.60
CA ASP A 404 -17.02 0.34 16.30
C ASP A 404 -17.50 1.72 15.81
N GLY A 405 -16.83 2.30 14.82
CA GLY A 405 -17.12 3.61 14.26
C GLY A 405 -16.56 4.77 15.06
N THR A 406 -15.86 4.51 16.18
CA THR A 406 -15.21 5.57 16.95
C THR A 406 -14.07 6.16 16.13
N GLU A 407 -14.16 7.46 15.87
CA GLU A 407 -13.14 8.22 15.17
C GLU A 407 -12.16 8.84 16.16
N TYR A 408 -10.90 8.90 15.76
CA TYR A 408 -9.78 9.42 16.53
C TYR A 408 -8.98 10.40 15.68
N LEU A 409 -8.55 11.48 16.31
CA LEU A 409 -7.51 12.33 15.78
C LEU A 409 -6.16 11.71 16.11
N VAL A 410 -5.39 11.38 15.08
CA VAL A 410 -4.10 10.68 15.21
C VAL A 410 -3.00 11.51 14.56
N HIS A 411 -1.92 11.71 15.29
CA HIS A 411 -0.70 12.32 14.78
C HIS A 411 0.26 11.23 14.31
N PHE A 412 0.74 11.36 13.08
CA PHE A 412 1.78 10.49 12.53
C PHE A 412 2.98 11.32 12.12
N ARG A 413 4.13 11.04 12.73
CA ARG A 413 5.44 11.41 12.21
C ARG A 413 6.07 10.22 11.52
N ARG A 414 6.18 10.34 10.21
CA ARG A 414 6.93 9.44 9.34
C ARG A 414 8.35 9.98 9.22
N HIS A 415 9.30 9.26 9.81
CA HIS A 415 10.74 9.51 9.68
C HIS A 415 11.47 8.17 9.50
N PRO A 416 12.55 8.08 8.69
CA PRO A 416 13.30 6.84 8.48
C PRO A 416 13.95 6.23 9.74
N PHE A 417 14.02 6.96 10.86
CA PHE A 417 14.86 6.65 12.02
C PHE A 417 14.19 6.94 13.36
N ALA A 418 13.29 7.92 13.39
CA ALA A 418 12.58 8.34 14.60
C ALA A 418 11.08 8.51 14.33
N PRO A 419 10.38 7.47 13.84
CA PRO A 419 8.93 7.54 13.69
C PRO A 419 8.28 7.84 15.03
N HIS A 420 7.12 8.50 15.01
CA HIS A 420 6.33 8.74 16.22
C HIS A 420 4.85 8.78 15.87
N TYR A 421 4.05 7.92 16.50
CA TYR A 421 2.62 7.81 16.24
C TYR A 421 1.88 7.97 17.56
N ARG A 422 0.82 8.78 17.58
CA ARG A 422 0.09 9.08 18.80
C ARG A 422 -1.38 9.40 18.52
N VAL A 423 -2.27 8.77 19.28
CA VAL A 423 -3.66 9.20 19.37
C VAL A 423 -3.74 10.46 20.21
N VAL A 424 -4.24 11.54 19.62
CA VAL A 424 -4.48 12.82 20.30
C VAL A 424 -5.75 12.71 21.16
N GLY A 425 -6.82 12.18 20.57
CA GLY A 425 -8.06 11.90 21.29
C GLY A 425 -9.15 11.35 20.37
N ALA A 426 -10.24 10.87 20.99
CA ALA A 426 -11.44 10.48 20.26
C ALA A 426 -12.23 11.74 19.83
N LEU A 427 -12.75 11.72 18.61
CA LEU A 427 -13.66 12.74 18.09
C LEU A 427 -15.08 12.41 18.52
N THR A 428 -15.89 13.43 18.79
CA THR A 428 -17.30 13.22 19.17
C THR A 428 -18.21 14.08 18.29
N PRO A 429 -19.32 13.54 17.73
CA PRO A 429 -20.18 14.29 16.80
C PRO A 429 -20.75 15.60 17.36
N GLU A 430 -20.88 15.69 18.68
CA GLU A 430 -21.44 16.84 19.40
C GLU A 430 -20.37 17.65 20.16
N GLY A 431 -19.09 17.26 20.07
CA GLY A 431 -18.00 17.84 20.85
C GLY A 431 -17.37 19.09 20.23
N ASP A 432 -16.79 19.93 21.09
CA ASP A 432 -15.84 20.96 20.66
C ASP A 432 -14.44 20.34 20.57
N ASP A 433 -14.05 19.95 19.36
CA ASP A 433 -12.75 19.33 19.09
C ASP A 433 -11.59 20.35 19.03
N SER A 434 -11.83 21.64 19.32
CA SER A 434 -10.82 22.70 19.24
C SER A 434 -9.58 22.42 20.08
N GLN A 435 -9.74 21.82 21.28
CA GLN A 435 -8.61 21.46 22.13
C GLN A 435 -7.75 20.35 21.50
N LEU A 436 -8.40 19.33 20.89
CA LEU A 436 -7.71 18.23 20.21
C LEU A 436 -6.96 18.76 18.99
N LEU A 437 -7.59 19.64 18.21
CA LEU A 437 -6.95 20.28 17.06
C LEU A 437 -5.77 21.17 17.47
N GLY A 438 -5.87 21.86 18.61
CA GLY A 438 -4.76 22.62 19.19
C GLY A 438 -3.58 21.73 19.60
N GLU A 439 -3.83 20.60 20.28
CA GLU A 439 -2.80 19.62 20.62
C GLU A 439 -2.17 18.99 19.37
N ALA A 440 -2.98 18.60 18.39
CA ALA A 440 -2.50 18.06 17.13
C ALA A 440 -1.63 19.06 16.37
N THR A 441 -2.00 20.35 16.38
CA THR A 441 -1.20 21.44 15.80
C THR A 441 0.14 21.57 16.52
N ASN A 442 0.17 21.45 17.85
CA ASN A 442 1.42 21.48 18.61
C ASN A 442 2.34 20.29 18.28
N LEU A 443 1.77 19.09 18.07
CA LEU A 443 2.53 17.90 17.66
C LEU A 443 3.00 17.98 16.21
N LEU A 444 2.22 18.61 15.32
CA LEU A 444 2.55 18.74 13.91
C LEU A 444 3.88 19.47 13.70
N PHE A 445 4.17 20.47 14.53
CA PHE A 445 5.38 21.28 14.43
C PHE A 445 6.35 21.07 15.60
N GLY A 446 7.58 20.71 15.25
CA GLY A 446 8.72 20.88 16.15
C GLY A 446 9.15 22.35 16.29
N GLN A 447 10.45 22.58 16.45
CA GLN A 447 11.02 23.93 16.62
C GLN A 447 11.37 24.65 15.29
N SER A 448 10.83 24.18 14.15
CA SER A 448 11.21 24.71 12.85
C SER A 448 10.04 24.74 11.85
N LEU A 449 10.06 25.74 10.96
CA LEU A 449 9.10 25.87 9.86
C LEU A 449 9.32 24.77 8.80
N PRO A 450 8.24 24.18 8.26
CA PRO A 450 8.32 23.15 7.22
C PRO A 450 8.65 23.73 5.84
N ASN A 451 9.10 22.85 4.94
CA ASN A 451 9.28 23.12 3.52
C ASN A 451 7.97 22.98 2.74
N VAL A 452 7.09 22.10 3.21
CA VAL A 452 5.76 21.85 2.67
C VAL A 452 4.76 21.86 3.81
N LEU A 453 3.66 22.58 3.64
CA LEU A 453 2.52 22.53 4.56
C LEU A 453 1.25 22.66 3.74
N ALA A 454 0.38 21.65 3.78
CA ALA A 454 -0.86 21.67 3.02
C ALA A 454 -2.04 21.17 3.86
N LEU A 455 -3.20 21.81 3.67
CA LEU A 455 -4.49 21.38 4.20
C LEU A 455 -5.12 20.43 3.19
N TRP A 456 -5.19 19.14 3.49
CA TRP A 456 -5.67 18.13 2.53
C TRP A 456 -7.15 18.31 2.18
N ASN A 457 -7.92 18.85 3.12
CA ASN A 457 -9.35 19.13 2.92
C ASN A 457 -9.62 20.42 2.14
N ASN A 458 -8.63 21.29 2.03
CA ASN A 458 -8.72 22.52 1.27
C ASN A 458 -7.34 22.84 0.67
N PRO A 459 -6.92 22.09 -0.37
CA PRO A 459 -5.58 22.24 -0.94
C PRO A 459 -5.33 23.62 -1.56
N ASP A 460 -6.40 24.32 -1.93
CA ASP A 460 -6.37 25.66 -2.51
C ASP A 460 -6.63 26.78 -1.48
N ALA A 461 -6.64 26.45 -0.18
CA ALA A 461 -6.88 27.41 0.89
C ALA A 461 -5.92 28.61 0.78
N ASP A 462 -6.46 29.81 0.81
CA ASP A 462 -5.66 31.02 0.99
C ASP A 462 -5.26 31.22 2.47
N ALA A 463 -4.37 32.18 2.72
CA ALA A 463 -3.85 32.43 4.06
C ALA A 463 -4.91 32.90 5.08
N SER A 464 -6.03 33.46 4.62
CA SER A 464 -7.14 33.89 5.46
C SER A 464 -8.08 32.74 5.84
N GLU A 465 -8.02 31.65 5.08
CA GLU A 465 -8.76 30.40 5.35
C GLU A 465 -8.01 29.43 6.27
N VAL A 466 -6.73 29.70 6.55
CA VAL A 466 -5.93 28.89 7.48
C VAL A 466 -6.48 29.03 8.90
N PRO A 467 -6.74 27.92 9.63
CA PRO A 467 -7.19 27.99 11.01
C PRO A 467 -6.28 28.86 11.89
N GLU A 468 -6.88 29.71 12.73
CA GLU A 468 -6.14 30.68 13.54
C GLU A 468 -5.08 30.01 14.41
N SER A 469 -5.41 28.87 15.05
CA SER A 469 -4.51 28.06 15.85
C SER A 469 -3.26 27.60 15.09
N LEU A 470 -3.41 27.24 13.81
CA LEU A 470 -2.33 26.86 12.93
C LEU A 470 -1.48 28.08 12.56
N SER A 471 -2.12 29.18 12.16
CA SER A 471 -1.44 30.41 11.77
C SER A 471 -0.62 31.01 12.91
N ASP A 472 -1.16 31.00 14.13
CA ASP A 472 -0.49 31.54 15.32
C ASP A 472 0.68 30.66 15.75
N ARG A 473 0.53 29.34 15.66
CA ARG A 473 1.65 28.43 15.93
C ARG A 473 2.82 28.64 14.97
N ILE A 474 2.53 28.87 13.69
CA ILE A 474 3.56 29.18 12.69
C ILE A 474 4.29 30.49 13.02
N ARG A 475 3.55 31.54 13.38
CA ARG A 475 4.12 32.83 13.79
C ARG A 475 4.95 32.71 15.06
N GLU A 476 4.50 31.92 16.04
CA GLU A 476 5.22 31.63 17.27
C GLU A 476 6.57 30.96 16.98
N ILE A 477 6.58 29.91 16.15
CA ILE A 477 7.81 29.20 15.76
C ILE A 477 8.75 30.13 14.99
N ALA A 478 8.22 30.94 14.08
CA ALA A 478 9.00 31.90 13.33
C ALA A 478 9.65 32.92 14.28
N ALA A 479 8.88 33.50 15.21
CA ALA A 479 9.37 34.48 16.18
C ALA A 479 10.41 33.87 17.13
N ALA A 480 10.14 32.69 17.70
CA ALA A 480 11.06 32.00 18.60
C ALA A 480 12.39 31.62 17.93
N GLY A 481 12.34 31.25 16.65
CA GLY A 481 13.52 30.95 15.84
C GLY A 481 14.20 32.17 15.21
N GLY A 482 13.68 33.38 15.42
CA GLY A 482 14.17 34.60 14.73
C GLY A 482 14.08 34.50 13.20
N LYS A 483 13.12 33.73 12.69
CA LYS A 483 12.91 33.50 11.26
C LYS A 483 11.95 34.55 10.71
N ASP A 484 12.35 35.13 9.58
CA ASP A 484 11.50 36.00 8.77
C ASP A 484 10.74 35.12 7.77
N LEU A 485 9.41 35.21 7.76
CA LEU A 485 8.56 34.35 6.93
C LEU A 485 8.72 34.64 5.43
N THR A 486 8.95 35.90 5.05
CA THR A 486 9.22 36.28 3.66
C THR A 486 10.54 35.69 3.17
N ALA A 487 11.56 35.72 4.02
CA ALA A 487 12.85 35.13 3.75
C ALA A 487 12.78 33.59 3.67
N ALA A 488 11.99 32.98 4.55
CA ALA A 488 11.75 31.54 4.52
C ALA A 488 11.02 31.13 3.23
N ALA A 489 10.03 31.91 2.79
CA ALA A 489 9.32 31.69 1.54
C ALA A 489 10.27 31.75 0.33
N ALA A 490 11.12 32.78 0.27
CA ALA A 490 12.12 32.92 -0.79
C ALA A 490 13.11 31.74 -0.84
N TRP A 491 13.50 31.21 0.33
CA TRP A 491 14.34 30.02 0.37
C TRP A 491 13.61 28.78 -0.11
N VAL A 492 12.35 28.58 0.29
CA VAL A 492 11.53 27.46 -0.18
C VAL A 492 11.37 27.48 -1.70
N GLU A 493 11.11 28.64 -2.29
CA GLU A 493 11.02 28.78 -3.75
C GLU A 493 12.37 28.48 -4.43
N ARG A 494 13.49 28.93 -3.84
CA ARG A 494 14.83 28.72 -4.39
C ARG A 494 15.20 27.24 -4.49
N THR A 495 14.82 26.43 -3.50
CA THR A 495 15.25 25.02 -3.36
C THR A 495 14.10 24.03 -3.58
N LYS A 496 13.00 24.47 -4.17
CA LYS A 496 11.83 23.64 -4.48
C LYS A 496 12.22 22.40 -5.27
N GLY A 497 11.91 21.21 -4.72
CA GLY A 497 12.29 19.94 -5.33
C GLY A 497 13.78 19.63 -5.31
N ASN A 498 14.57 20.32 -4.48
CA ASN A 498 15.99 20.03 -4.28
C ASN A 498 16.27 19.72 -2.80
N PRO A 499 16.03 18.47 -2.35
CA PRO A 499 16.08 18.12 -0.94
C PRO A 499 17.48 18.29 -0.32
N TRP A 500 18.53 18.12 -1.12
CA TRP A 500 19.91 18.20 -0.67
C TRP A 500 20.40 19.63 -0.47
N GLU A 501 19.84 20.60 -1.19
CA GLU A 501 20.10 22.01 -0.94
C GLU A 501 19.46 22.48 0.38
N PHE A 502 18.27 21.95 0.73
CA PHE A 502 17.69 22.19 2.05
C PHE A 502 18.52 21.60 3.19
N ALA A 503 18.99 20.36 3.02
CA ALA A 503 19.76 19.63 4.02
C ALA A 503 21.28 19.92 3.97
N ALA A 504 21.72 20.86 3.13
CA ALA A 504 23.13 21.13 2.90
C ALA A 504 23.87 21.54 4.18
N VAL A 505 25.07 21.00 4.39
CA VAL A 505 25.92 21.39 5.52
C VAL A 505 26.42 22.84 5.36
N ASP A 506 26.66 23.28 4.13
CA ASP A 506 26.97 24.69 3.81
C ASP A 506 25.68 25.50 3.64
N GLN A 507 25.48 26.48 4.54
CA GLN A 507 24.31 27.35 4.59
C GLN A 507 24.58 28.76 4.03
N SER A 508 25.73 28.98 3.38
CA SER A 508 26.13 30.31 2.88
C SER A 508 25.20 30.87 1.80
N GLU A 509 24.65 30.03 0.92
CA GLU A 509 23.65 30.44 -0.08
C GLU A 509 22.31 30.77 0.57
N ALA A 510 21.82 29.92 1.49
CA ALA A 510 20.61 30.19 2.25
C ALA A 510 20.68 31.55 2.97
N GLN A 511 21.83 31.86 3.58
CA GLN A 511 22.06 33.15 4.24
C GLN A 511 21.99 34.34 3.26
N ARG A 512 22.54 34.21 2.05
CA ARG A 512 22.49 35.28 1.02
C ARG A 512 21.07 35.51 0.52
N VAL A 513 20.35 34.45 0.17
CA VAL A 513 18.96 34.52 -0.32
C VAL A 513 18.05 35.10 0.74
N THR A 514 18.16 34.62 1.98
CA THR A 514 17.34 35.11 3.09
C THR A 514 17.64 36.58 3.42
N ALA A 515 18.90 37.02 3.39
CA ALA A 515 19.24 38.43 3.60
C ALA A 515 18.63 39.34 2.51
N ALA A 516 18.76 38.97 1.24
CA ALA A 516 18.21 39.75 0.13
C ALA A 516 16.68 39.86 0.20
N ALA A 517 16.00 38.77 0.56
CA ALA A 517 14.55 38.77 0.74
C ALA A 517 14.10 39.64 1.92
N ARG A 518 14.84 39.63 3.04
CA ARG A 518 14.59 40.52 4.18
C ARG A 518 14.74 41.98 3.80
N ASP A 519 15.80 42.33 3.08
CA ASP A 519 16.04 43.71 2.64
C ASP A 519 14.92 44.20 1.71
N ALA A 520 14.43 43.34 0.81
CA ALA A 520 13.29 43.64 -0.05
C ALA A 520 11.98 43.79 0.74
N ALA A 521 11.72 42.92 1.71
CA ALA A 521 10.53 42.99 2.56
C ALA A 521 10.55 44.23 3.48
N ALA A 522 11.71 44.65 3.96
CA ALA A 522 11.86 45.88 4.75
C ALA A 522 11.51 47.14 3.94
N ALA A 523 11.75 47.12 2.62
CA ALA A 523 11.34 48.21 1.73
C ALA A 523 9.82 48.28 1.53
N HIS A 524 9.14 47.13 1.58
CA HIS A 524 7.68 46.98 1.40
C HIS A 524 7.08 46.07 2.47
N PRO A 525 6.89 46.57 3.71
CA PRO A 525 6.44 45.74 4.83
C PRO A 525 5.04 45.16 4.59
N SER A 526 4.89 43.84 4.76
CA SER A 526 3.59 43.18 4.70
C SER A 526 2.80 43.38 6.01
N PRO A 527 1.48 43.66 5.96
CA PRO A 527 0.65 43.84 7.15
C PRO A 527 0.53 42.58 8.03
N ASP A 528 0.82 41.39 7.50
CA ASP A 528 0.71 40.10 8.19
C ASP A 528 2.08 39.48 8.55
N SER A 529 3.14 40.30 8.52
CA SER A 529 4.53 39.85 8.74
C SER A 529 5.01 38.77 7.73
N GLY A 530 4.42 38.73 6.53
CA GLY A 530 4.83 37.84 5.44
C GLY A 530 4.20 36.44 5.49
N PHE A 531 3.23 36.23 6.39
CA PHE A 531 2.57 34.93 6.55
C PHE A 531 1.88 34.46 5.27
N ALA A 532 1.11 35.30 4.58
CA ALA A 532 0.38 34.93 3.39
C ALA A 532 1.31 34.54 2.24
N ALA A 533 2.40 35.28 2.05
CA ALA A 533 3.40 34.95 1.05
C ALA A 533 4.09 33.60 1.36
N TRP A 534 4.40 33.37 2.64
CA TRP A 534 4.96 32.09 3.08
C TRP A 534 3.99 30.93 2.88
N TRP A 535 2.73 31.11 3.31
CA TRP A 535 1.67 30.12 3.16
C TRP A 535 1.51 29.72 1.69
N GLN A 536 1.28 30.70 0.81
CA GLN A 536 1.10 30.47 -0.62
C GLN A 536 2.26 29.66 -1.22
N GLN A 537 3.47 29.91 -0.76
CA GLN A 537 4.65 29.21 -1.26
C GLN A 537 4.69 27.75 -0.78
N VAL A 538 4.55 27.52 0.53
CA VAL A 538 4.70 26.17 1.12
C VAL A 538 3.53 25.25 0.79
N SER A 539 2.32 25.80 0.57
CA SER A 539 1.09 25.05 0.28
C SER A 539 0.84 24.85 -1.22
N SER A 540 1.52 25.59 -2.09
CA SER A 540 1.30 25.49 -3.54
C SER A 540 1.46 24.06 -4.04
N PHE A 541 0.54 23.61 -4.90
CA PHE A 541 0.58 22.27 -5.49
C PHE A 541 1.93 21.98 -6.14
N ASP A 542 2.51 22.96 -6.86
CA ASP A 542 3.81 22.77 -7.48
C ASP A 542 4.91 22.51 -6.45
N ASN A 543 4.91 23.19 -5.29
CA ASN A 543 5.89 22.96 -4.23
C ASN A 543 5.67 21.61 -3.56
N VAL A 544 4.42 21.28 -3.22
CA VAL A 544 4.03 19.99 -2.65
C VAL A 544 4.49 18.86 -3.58
N ALA A 545 4.09 18.91 -4.85
CA ALA A 545 4.40 17.88 -5.84
C ALA A 545 5.90 17.76 -6.11
N ALA A 546 6.61 18.89 -6.26
CA ALA A 546 8.06 18.88 -6.47
C ALA A 546 8.79 18.19 -5.31
N ASN A 547 8.47 18.53 -4.06
CA ASN A 547 9.15 17.94 -2.90
C ASN A 547 8.76 16.48 -2.68
N PHE A 548 7.46 16.13 -2.78
CA PHE A 548 7.01 14.74 -2.62
C PHE A 548 7.57 13.78 -3.67
N ARG A 549 7.94 14.29 -4.86
CA ARG A 549 8.59 13.47 -5.89
C ARG A 549 9.99 13.00 -5.47
N PHE A 550 10.70 13.78 -4.65
CA PHE A 550 12.06 13.47 -4.19
C PHE A 550 12.13 12.88 -2.77
N LEU A 551 11.05 12.99 -1.97
CA LEU A 551 11.01 12.45 -0.60
C LEU A 551 11.40 10.96 -0.52
N PRO A 552 10.89 10.05 -1.39
CA PRO A 552 11.25 8.64 -1.35
C PRO A 552 12.75 8.38 -1.52
N GLU A 553 13.36 9.00 -2.52
CA GLU A 553 14.79 8.82 -2.83
C GLU A 553 15.67 9.40 -1.70
N ALA A 554 15.30 10.55 -1.13
CA ALA A 554 15.99 11.13 0.01
C ALA A 554 15.85 10.27 1.27
N TRP A 555 14.70 9.65 1.46
CA TRP A 555 14.42 8.71 2.55
C TRP A 555 15.31 7.47 2.44
N ASP A 556 15.32 6.82 1.29
CA ASP A 556 16.13 5.64 1.03
C ASP A 556 17.63 5.97 1.10
N GLY A 557 18.03 7.12 0.55
CA GLY A 557 19.39 7.63 0.66
C GLY A 557 19.87 7.75 2.11
N SER A 558 18.99 8.20 3.00
CA SER A 558 19.28 8.29 4.42
C SER A 558 19.46 6.90 5.03
N LEU A 559 18.50 6.00 4.79
CA LEU A 559 18.53 4.61 5.28
C LEU A 559 19.81 3.89 4.85
N ASN A 560 20.15 3.94 3.56
CA ASN A 560 21.36 3.33 3.00
C ASN A 560 22.63 3.90 3.62
N THR A 561 22.69 5.22 3.79
CA THR A 561 23.83 5.88 4.43
C THR A 561 24.03 5.35 5.86
N GLN A 562 22.99 5.30 6.68
CA GLN A 562 23.12 4.80 8.06
C GLN A 562 23.39 3.30 8.12
N ARG A 563 22.85 2.52 7.17
CA ARG A 563 23.17 1.09 7.01
C ARG A 563 24.65 0.89 6.73
N ALA A 564 25.20 1.63 5.77
CA ALA A 564 26.60 1.55 5.39
C ALA A 564 27.56 1.92 6.52
N PHE A 565 27.18 2.89 7.37
CA PHE A 565 27.96 3.26 8.55
C PHE A 565 27.70 2.37 9.78
N GLY A 566 26.82 1.37 9.71
CA GLY A 566 26.51 0.48 10.83
C GLY A 566 25.74 1.17 11.97
N ASN A 567 25.04 2.26 11.68
CA ASN A 567 24.38 3.09 12.69
C ASN A 567 22.90 2.75 12.92
N LEU A 568 22.31 1.83 12.14
CA LEU A 568 20.87 1.53 12.22
C LEU A 568 20.41 1.09 13.62
N GLY A 569 21.26 0.38 14.37
CA GLY A 569 20.95 -0.04 15.74
C GLY A 569 20.78 1.10 16.75
N ASN A 570 21.13 2.33 16.39
CA ASN A 570 20.91 3.53 17.20
C ASN A 570 19.54 4.19 16.96
N PHE A 571 18.74 3.65 16.03
CA PHE A 571 17.50 4.26 15.55
C PHE A 571 16.33 3.27 15.60
N ASP A 572 15.11 3.79 15.66
CA ASP A 572 13.88 3.00 15.49
C ASP A 572 13.54 2.91 13.99
N VAL A 573 14.19 2.00 13.28
CA VAL A 573 13.94 1.72 11.86
C VAL A 573 12.86 0.67 11.62
N GLY A 574 12.37 0.04 12.69
CA GLY A 574 11.42 -1.07 12.62
C GLY A 574 12.08 -2.41 12.33
N PRO A 575 11.27 -3.49 12.32
CA PRO A 575 11.76 -4.86 12.14
C PRO A 575 12.09 -5.20 10.69
N LEU A 576 11.68 -4.38 9.73
CA LEU A 576 11.95 -4.55 8.31
C LEU A 576 12.43 -3.25 7.70
N LEU A 577 13.53 -3.32 6.95
CA LEU A 577 14.10 -2.20 6.22
C LEU A 577 13.82 -2.39 4.73
N VAL A 578 13.11 -1.45 4.11
CA VAL A 578 12.82 -1.44 2.68
C VAL A 578 13.37 -0.14 2.07
N THR A 579 14.15 -0.29 0.99
CA THR A 579 14.73 0.81 0.22
C THR A 579 14.50 0.55 -1.27
N TYR A 580 14.14 1.59 -2.02
CA TYR A 580 13.87 1.53 -3.46
C TYR A 580 14.95 2.18 -4.33
N SER A 581 16.08 2.55 -3.72
CA SER A 581 17.13 3.30 -4.38
C SER A 581 18.46 2.91 -3.78
N ASP A 582 19.51 2.94 -4.60
CA ASP A 582 20.90 2.73 -4.18
C ASP A 582 21.61 4.04 -3.79
N ILE A 583 20.89 5.18 -3.77
CA ILE A 583 21.45 6.46 -3.32
C ILE A 583 22.03 6.30 -1.90
N GLY A 584 23.20 6.91 -1.64
CA GLY A 584 23.85 6.85 -0.33
C GLY A 584 24.64 5.57 -0.03
N MET A 585 24.72 4.62 -0.96
CA MET A 585 25.59 3.44 -0.86
C MET A 585 27.06 3.81 -1.15
N PRO A 586 28.05 3.34 -0.35
CA PRO A 586 29.46 3.58 -0.64
C PRO A 586 29.88 2.87 -1.94
N GLY A 587 30.17 3.66 -2.98
CA GLY A 587 30.73 3.16 -4.24
C GLY A 587 29.74 2.95 -5.39
N SER A 588 28.57 3.59 -5.36
CA SER A 588 27.71 3.73 -6.55
C SER A 588 28.28 4.69 -7.60
#